data_AF-A0A2A5XE18-F1
#
_entry.id   AF-A0A2A5XE18-F1
#
_cell.length_a   1.000
_cell.length_b   1.000
_cell.length_c   1.000
_cell.angle_alpha   90.00
_cell.angle_beta   90.00
_cell.angle_gamma   90.00
#
_symmetry.space_group_name_H-M   'P 1'
#
loop_
_entity.id
_entity.type
_entity.pdbx_description
1 polymer ?
#
loop_
_entity_poly.entity_id
_entity_poly.type
_entity_poly.pdbx_seq_one_letter_code
_entity_poly.pdbx_strand_id
1 'polypeptide(L)' 'KCEGMVYIKDIEGDKYYYSEQQQAILGRKTNKKYTLGDKINIEVKKADLVKKHLDFIII' A
#
# COMPACT_ATOMS: atom_id res chain seq x y z
N LYS A 1 3.89 16.92 -9.69
CA LYS A 1 4.04 15.82 -8.71
C LYS A 1 2.65 15.28 -8.45
N CYS A 2 2.41 13.99 -8.69
CA CYS A 2 1.14 13.33 -8.43
C CYS A 2 1.40 12.36 -7.27
N GLU A 3 0.51 12.32 -6.29
CA GLU A 3 0.60 11.42 -5.15
C GLU A 3 -0.53 10.39 -5.24
N GLY A 4 -0.37 9.30 -4.52
CA GLY A 4 -1.35 8.23 -4.54
C GLY A 4 -1.24 7.31 -3.36
N MET A 5 -2.21 6.41 -3.25
CA MET A 5 -2.32 5.48 -2.13
C MET A 5 -2.56 4.05 -2.60
N VAL A 6 -2.01 3.10 -1.85
CA VAL A 6 -2.40 1.69 -1.95
C VAL A 6 -3.44 1.44 -0.87
N TYR A 7 -4.61 0.94 -1.26
CA TYR A 7 -5.59 0.49 -0.29
C TYR A 7 -5.18 -0.88 0.26
N ILE A 8 -5.13 -1.01 1.59
CA ILE A 8 -4.77 -2.28 2.26
C ILE A 8 -5.67 -3.45 1.82
N LYS A 9 -6.96 -3.17 1.58
CA LYS A 9 -7.94 -4.16 1.08
C LYS A 9 -7.60 -4.72 -0.31
N ASP A 10 -6.81 -3.99 -1.10
CA ASP A 10 -6.43 -4.38 -2.46
C ASP A 10 -5.12 -5.17 -2.47
N ILE A 11 -4.47 -5.36 -1.31
CA ILE A 11 -3.29 -6.21 -1.22
C ILE A 11 -3.77 -7.67 -1.14
N GLU A 12 -3.59 -8.40 -2.23
CA GLU A 12 -4.02 -9.78 -2.32
C GLU A 12 -3.13 -10.74 -1.51
N GLY A 13 -3.69 -11.90 -1.16
CA GLY A 13 -2.96 -13.00 -0.53
C GLY A 13 -2.76 -12.88 1.00
N ASP A 14 -2.94 -11.71 1.60
CA ASP A 14 -2.81 -11.54 3.05
C ASP A 14 -3.74 -10.47 3.63
N LYS A 15 -4.03 -10.59 4.93
CA LYS A 15 -4.71 -9.54 5.70
C LYS A 15 -3.66 -8.74 6.45
N TYR A 16 -3.55 -7.47 6.07
CA TYR A 16 -2.64 -6.57 6.75
C TYR A 16 -3.32 -5.77 7.86
N TYR A 17 -2.56 -5.46 8.89
CA TYR A 17 -2.97 -4.62 10.01
C TYR A 17 -1.85 -3.65 10.35
N TYR A 18 -2.23 -2.51 10.94
CA TYR A 18 -1.27 -1.53 11.42
C TYR A 18 -0.75 -1.94 12.80
N SER A 19 0.58 -1.91 12.97
CA SER A 19 1.25 -2.12 14.24
C SER A 19 1.86 -0.81 14.71
N GLU A 20 1.29 -0.21 15.75
CA GLU A 20 1.80 1.02 16.36
C GLU A 20 3.22 0.87 16.86
N GLN A 21 3.52 -0.29 17.46
CA GLN A 21 4.83 -0.58 18.06
C GLN A 21 5.97 -0.56 17.03
N GLN A 22 5.68 -0.93 15.79
CA GLN A 22 6.66 -0.93 14.69
C GLN A 22 6.45 0.21 13.69
N GLN A 23 5.41 1.03 13.89
CA GLN A 23 4.91 2.02 12.92
C GLN A 23 4.85 1.47 11.49
N ALA A 24 4.31 0.25 11.36
CA ALA A 24 4.38 -0.55 10.14
C ALA A 24 3.06 -1.25 9.85
N ILE A 25 2.84 -1.54 8.58
CA ILE A 25 1.77 -2.42 8.15
C ILE A 25 2.32 -3.85 8.07
N LEU A 26 1.69 -4.78 8.79
CA LEU A 26 2.12 -6.18 8.93
C LEU A 26 1.07 -7.13 8.36
N GLY A 27 1.52 -8.04 7.51
CA GLY A 27 0.71 -9.12 6.95
C GLY A 27 0.56 -10.26 7.97
N ARG A 28 -0.68 -10.66 8.25
CA ARG A 28 -0.99 -11.65 9.29
C ARG A 28 -0.51 -13.06 8.95
N LYS A 29 -0.50 -13.46 7.68
CA LYS A 29 -0.08 -14.80 7.23
C LYS A 29 1.34 -14.81 6.71
N THR A 30 1.73 -13.78 5.96
CA THR A 30 3.02 -13.71 5.25
C THR A 30 4.11 -13.06 6.09
N ASN A 31 3.77 -12.38 7.19
CA ASN A 31 4.67 -11.52 7.95
C ASN A 31 5.36 -10.43 7.09
N LYS A 32 4.81 -10.13 5.89
CA LYS A 32 5.29 -9.01 5.08
C LYS A 32 5.10 -7.73 5.87
N LYS A 33 6.14 -6.90 5.89
CA LYS A 33 6.18 -5.63 6.59
C LYS A 33 6.36 -4.51 5.58
N TYR A 34 5.51 -3.50 5.65
CA TYR A 34 5.63 -2.27 4.88
C TYR A 34 5.79 -1.09 5.83
N THR A 35 6.86 -0.33 5.66
CA THR A 35 7.18 0.87 6.44
C THR A 35 7.42 2.08 5.57
N LEU A 36 7.35 3.26 6.20
CA LEU A 36 7.71 4.51 5.54
C LEU A 36 9.18 4.47 5.09
N GLY A 37 9.42 4.68 3.80
CA GLY A 37 10.76 4.67 3.22
C GLY A 37 11.12 3.39 2.47
N ASP A 38 10.31 2.33 2.59
CA ASP A 38 10.51 1.11 1.82
C ASP A 38 10.30 1.35 0.32
N LYS A 39 11.20 0.75 -0.48
CA LYS A 39 11.03 0.68 -1.93
C LYS A 39 10.15 -0.51 -2.25
N ILE A 40 9.00 -0.25 -2.87
CA ILE A 40 8.05 -1.26 -3.30
C ILE A 40 7.78 -1.13 -4.80
N ASN A 41 7.45 -2.24 -5.43
CA ASN A 41 6.94 -2.25 -6.79
C ASN A 41 5.42 -2.06 -6.75
N ILE A 42 4.93 -1.15 -7.59
CA ILE A 42 3.52 -0.78 -7.64
C ILE A 42 3.07 -0.70 -9.09
N GLU A 43 1.78 -0.96 -9.31
CA GLU A 43 1.11 -0.73 -10.58
C GLU A 43 -0.03 0.28 -10.40
N VAL A 44 -0.28 1.10 -11.42
CA VAL A 44 -1.37 2.09 -11.43
C VAL A 44 -2.69 1.36 -11.66
N LYS A 45 -3.55 1.36 -10.64
CA LYS A 45 -4.90 0.79 -10.73
C LYS A 45 -5.89 1.78 -11.34
N LYS A 46 -5.84 3.05 -10.91
CA LYS A 46 -6.75 4.09 -11.37
C LYS A 46 -6.10 5.46 -11.27
N ALA A 47 -6.44 6.35 -12.20
CA ALA A 47 -6.01 7.74 -12.18
C ALA A 47 -7.22 8.69 -12.16
N ASP A 48 -7.32 9.50 -11.11
CA ASP A 48 -8.26 10.62 -11.02
C ASP A 48 -7.53 11.92 -11.39
N LEU A 49 -7.73 12.36 -12.64
CA LEU A 49 -7.07 13.54 -13.19
C LEU A 49 -7.61 14.84 -12.59
N VAL A 50 -8.86 14.85 -12.12
CA VAL A 50 -9.50 16.04 -11.53
C VAL A 50 -8.92 16.29 -10.14
N LYS A 51 -8.77 15.24 -9.34
CA LYS A 51 -8.19 15.30 -7.99
C LYS A 51 -6.66 15.20 -7.98
N LYS A 52 -6.03 14.90 -9.13
CA LYS A 52 -4.61 14.60 -9.26
C LYS A 52 -4.17 13.50 -8.28
N HIS A 53 -4.96 12.42 -8.26
CA HIS A 53 -4.78 11.30 -7.34
C HIS A 53 -4.63 9.99 -8.11
N LEU A 54 -3.73 9.12 -7.65
CA LEU A 54 -3.51 7.79 -8.22
C LEU A 54 -3.82 6.71 -7.18
N ASP A 55 -4.60 5.72 -7.59
CA ASP A 55 -4.78 4.50 -6.82
C ASP A 55 -3.78 3.46 -7.32
N PHE A 56 -3.09 2.78 -6.40
CA PHE A 56 -2.06 1.80 -6.71
C PHE A 56 -2.38 0.42 -6.14
N ILE A 57 -1.79 -0.61 -6.74
CA ILE A 57 -1.73 -1.99 -6.22
C ILE A 57 -0.28 -2.43 -6.08
N ILE A 58 -0.01 -3.31 -5.10
CA ILE A 58 1.31 -3.90 -4.89
C ILE A 58 1.41 -5.18 -5.72
N ILE A 59 2.56 -5.37 -6.36
CA ILE A 59 2.95 -6.55 -7.14
C ILE A 59 3.95 -7.43 -6.38
#